data_AF-A0A8T5AC42-F1
#
_entry.id   AF-A0A8T5AC42-F1
#
_cell.length_a   1.000
_cell.length_b   1.000
_cell.length_c   1.000
_cell.angle_alpha   90.00
_cell.angle_beta   90.00
_cell.angle_gamma   90.00
#
_symmetry.space_group_name_H-M   'P 1'
#
loop_
_entity.id
_entity.type
_entity.pdbx_description
1 polymer ?
#
loop_
_entity_poly.entity_id
_entity_poly.type
_entity_poly.pdbx_seq_one_letter_code
_entity_poly.pdbx_strand_id
1 'polypeptide(L)' 'MNSCRVIVTGGCGFIGSNLVERLVGDGHEVIVFDNLLTGNLRSIKGVMCKVL' A
#
# COMPACT_ATOMS: atom_id res chain seq x y z
N MET A 1 15.44 -3.35 -10.53
CA MET A 1 15.51 -2.66 -9.22
C MET A 1 15.61 -3.73 -8.14
N ASN A 2 16.27 -3.45 -7.02
CA ASN A 2 16.37 -4.42 -5.92
C ASN A 2 15.01 -4.48 -5.20
N SER A 3 14.48 -5.68 -4.99
CA SER A 3 13.27 -5.88 -4.19
C SER A 3 13.58 -5.67 -2.71
N CYS A 4 12.66 -5.05 -1.98
CA CYS A 4 12.78 -4.69 -0.57
C CYS A 4 11.43 -4.90 0.12
N ARG A 5 11.45 -5.05 1.45
CA ARG A 5 10.25 -5.04 2.30
C ARG A 5 9.95 -3.62 2.76
N VAL A 6 8.71 -3.17 2.55
CA VAL A 6 8.27 -1.79 2.84
C VAL A 6 7.00 -1.81 3.69
N ILE A 7 6.98 -1.00 4.75
CA ILE A 7 5.76 -0.70 5.51
C ILE A 7 5.28 0.68 5.10
N VAL A 8 4.03 0.79 4.67
CA VAL A 8 3.37 2.07 4.33
C VAL A 8 2.29 2.35 5.36
N THR A 9 2.46 3.40 6.15
CA THR A 9 1.41 3.90 7.03
C THR A 9 0.44 4.78 6.25
N GLY A 10 -0.86 4.66 6.51
CA GLY A 10 -1.87 5.43 5.76
C GLY A 10 -2.03 5.00 4.29
N GLY A 11 -1.67 3.75 3.97
CA GLY A 11 -1.65 3.23 2.59
C GLY A 11 -3.03 3.05 1.93
N CYS A 12 -4.14 3.22 2.66
CA CYS A 12 -5.50 3.22 2.11
C CYS A 12 -6.03 4.64 1.83
N GLY A 13 -5.25 5.68 2.13
CA GLY A 13 -5.55 7.08 1.83
C GLY A 13 -5.25 7.48 0.37
N PHE A 14 -5.51 8.75 0.02
CA PHE A 14 -5.33 9.26 -1.35
C PHE A 14 -3.88 9.11 -1.87
N ILE A 15 -2.89 9.63 -1.12
CA ILE A 15 -1.47 9.52 -1.51
C ILE A 15 -0.96 8.09 -1.28
N GLY A 16 -1.31 7.51 -0.14
CA GLY A 16 -0.83 6.19 0.27
C GLY A 16 -1.18 5.08 -0.73
N SER A 17 -2.40 5.09 -1.25
CA SER A 17 -2.85 4.07 -2.21
C SER A 17 -2.05 4.09 -3.51
N ASN A 18 -1.79 5.28 -4.06
CA ASN A 18 -0.94 5.46 -5.24
C ASN A 18 0.51 5.02 -4.98
N LEU A 19 1.05 5.31 -3.79
CA LEU A 19 2.38 4.87 -3.39
C LEU A 19 2.45 3.34 -3.27
N VAL A 20 1.45 2.72 -2.67
CA VAL A 20 1.35 1.25 -2.52
C VAL A 20 1.27 0.58 -3.88
N GLU A 21 0.44 1.08 -4.80
CA GLU A 21 0.35 0.57 -6.17
C GLU A 21 1.69 0.65 -6.89
N ARG A 22 2.39 1.79 -6.79
CA ARG A 22 3.71 1.97 -7.39
C ARG A 22 4.75 1.01 -6.82
N LEU A 23 4.84 0.90 -5.50
CA LEU A 23 5.83 0.04 -4.83
C LEU A 23 5.62 -1.44 -5.17
N VAL A 24 4.37 -1.90 -5.19
CA VAL A 24 4.04 -3.26 -5.62
C VAL A 24 4.38 -3.46 -7.10
N GLY A 25 4.05 -2.49 -7.97
CA GLY A 25 4.39 -2.53 -9.39
C GLY A 25 5.91 -2.55 -9.66
N ASP A 26 6.70 -1.90 -8.81
CA ASP A 26 8.17 -1.90 -8.87
C ASP A 26 8.80 -3.21 -8.29
N GLY A 27 7.98 -4.14 -7.76
CA GLY A 27 8.40 -5.45 -7.28
C GLY A 27 8.77 -5.53 -5.80
N HIS A 28 8.34 -4.56 -4.99
CA HIS A 28 8.56 -4.57 -3.54
C HIS A 28 7.47 -5.37 -2.81
N GLU A 29 7.83 -5.97 -1.69
CA GLU A 29 6.88 -6.60 -0.76
C GLU A 29 6.34 -5.50 0.18
N VAL A 30 5.05 -5.19 0.05
CA VAL A 30 4.43 -4.06 0.77
C VAL A 30 3.43 -4.55 1.83
N ILE A 31 3.59 -4.01 3.03
CA ILE A 31 2.63 -4.10 4.13
C ILE A 31 2.05 -2.71 4.36
N VAL A 32 0.73 -2.58 4.27
CA VAL A 32 -0.01 -1.35 4.60
C VAL A 32 -0.41 -1.42 6.08
N PHE A 33 -0.16 -0.35 6.83
CA PHE A 33 -0.65 -0.17 8.19
C PHE A 33 -1.59 1.04 8.21
N ASP A 34 -2.89 0.80 8.31
CA ASP A 34 -3.90 1.86 8.14
C ASP A 34 -5.13 1.60 9.01
N ASN A 35 -5.50 2.59 9.82
CA ASN A 35 -6.65 2.52 10.72
C ASN A 35 -7.98 2.86 10.05
N LEU A 36 -7.97 3.19 8.75
CA LEU A 36 -9.13 3.48 7.92
C LEU A 36 -9.99 4.66 8.41
N LEU A 37 -9.43 5.60 9.20
CA LEU A 37 -10.18 6.77 9.67
C LEU A 37 -10.71 7.64 8.52
N THR A 38 -9.90 7.84 7.47
CA THR A 38 -10.28 8.58 6.25
C THR A 38 -10.00 7.80 4.96
N GLY A 39 -9.25 6.70 5.05
CA GLY A 39 -8.93 5.81 3.94
C GLY A 39 -10.04 4.81 3.62
N ASN A 40 -9.89 4.09 2.51
CA ASN A 40 -10.81 3.02 2.12
C ASN A 40 -10.03 1.85 1.51
N LEU A 41 -10.34 0.62 1.91
CA LEU A 41 -9.74 -0.59 1.32
C LEU A 41 -9.96 -0.68 -0.19
N ARG A 42 -11.02 -0.06 -0.72
CA ARG A 42 -11.28 0.04 -2.17
C ARG A 42 -10.17 0.78 -2.91
N SER A 43 -9.45 1.70 -2.26
CA SER A 43 -8.37 2.49 -2.86
C SER A 43 -7.19 1.63 -3.34
N ILE A 44 -7.02 0.43 -2.77
CA ILE A 44 -5.95 -0.52 -3.12
C ILE A 44 -6.53 -1.85 -3.62
N LYS A 45 -7.78 -1.83 -4.12
CA LYS A 45 -8.44 -3.04 -4.64
C LYS A 45 -7.66 -3.58 -5.83
N GLY A 46 -7.22 -4.84 -5.73
CA GLY A 46 -6.45 -5.51 -6.78
C GLY A 46 -4.95 -5.28 -6.69
N VAL A 47 -4.47 -4.51 -5.71
CA VAL A 47 -3.05 -4.37 -5.41
C VAL A 47 -2.62 -5.50 -4.47
N MET A 48 -1.55 -6.20 -4.83
CA MET A 48 -1.04 -7.33 -4.04
C MET A 48 -0.20 -6.83 -2.86
N CYS A 49 -0.88 -6.44 -1.78
CA CYS A 49 -0.25 -6.05 -0.51
C CYS A 49 -1.02 -6.64 0.68
N LYS A 50 -0.35 -6.73 1.83
CA LYS A 50 -1.00 -7.10 3.10
C LYS A 50 -1.45 -5.84 3.82
N VAL A 51 -2.68 -5.80 4.34
CA VAL A 51 -3.18 -4.67 5.13
C VAL A 51 -3.29 -5.10 6.60
N LEU A 52 -2.81 -4.24 7.48
CA LEU A 52 -2.81 -4.34 8.94
C LEU A 52 -3.51 -3.12 9.55
#